data_AF-A0A7I0J9H2-F1
#
_entry.id   AF-A0A7I0J9H2-F1
#
_cell.length_a   1.000
_cell.length_b   1.000
_cell.length_c   1.000
_cell.angle_alpha   90.00
_cell.angle_beta   90.00
_cell.angle_gamma   90.00
#
_symmetry.space_group_name_H-M   'P 1'
#
loop_
_entity.id
_entity.type
_entity.pdbx_description
1 polymer ?
#
loop_
_entity_poly.entity_id
_entity_poly.type
_entity_poly.pdbx_seq_one_letter_code
_entity_poly.pdbx_strand_id
1 'polypeptide(L)'
;QAVRGFLKASAQAKDLLARSDEEWLRLAPIVRSEGKELAKLRDRYRQGIPRRPVAEEAVDAGRLYRVLAGIGGEKLVGSAPEMAPGTFWQEPSK
;
A
#
# COMPACT_ATOMS: atom_id res chain seq x y z
N GLN A 1 12.99 -11.10 14.24
CA GLN A 1 12.18 -10.29 15.17
C GLN A 1 11.89 -8.87 14.63
N ALA A 2 12.88 -8.13 14.12
CA ALA A 2 12.69 -6.75 13.65
C ALA A 2 11.60 -6.57 12.56
N VAL A 3 11.58 -7.43 11.53
CA VAL A 3 10.59 -7.34 10.43
C VAL A 3 9.15 -7.48 10.93
N ARG A 4 8.85 -8.48 11.78
CA ARG A 4 7.51 -8.65 12.36
C ARG A 4 7.09 -7.46 13.22
N GLY A 5 8.03 -6.93 14.01
CA GLY A 5 7.81 -5.72 14.81
C GLY A 5 7.47 -4.51 13.95
N PHE A 6 8.21 -4.31 12.85
CA PHE A 6 7.96 -3.24 11.89
C PHE A 6 6.59 -3.39 11.21
N LEU A 7 6.21 -4.59 10.76
CA LEU A 7 4.90 -4.84 10.14
C LEU A 7 3.76 -4.54 11.12
N LYS A 8 3.89 -4.97 12.38
CA LYS A 8 2.93 -4.67 13.45
C LYS A 8 2.81 -3.16 13.69
N ALA A 9 3.93 -2.46 13.84
CA ALA A 9 3.93 -1.00 14.05
C ALA A 9 3.32 -0.25 12.85
N SER A 10 3.62 -0.70 11.63
CA SER A 10 3.06 -0.14 10.41
C SER A 10 1.55 -0.35 10.31
N ALA A 11 1.03 -1.51 10.74
CA ALA A 11 -0.40 -1.77 10.80
C ALA A 11 -1.09 -0.85 11.83
N GLN A 12 -0.53 -0.76 13.04
CA GLN A 12 -1.05 0.11 14.12
C GLN A 12 -1.07 1.58 13.70
N ALA A 13 -0.03 2.05 13.01
CA ALA A 13 0.01 3.41 12.49
C ALA A 13 -1.09 3.67 11.45
N LYS A 14 -1.31 2.74 10.51
CA LYS A 14 -2.40 2.84 9.53
C LYS A 14 -3.77 2.83 10.20
N ASP A 15 -3.98 1.98 11.20
CA ASP A 15 -5.24 1.96 11.97
C ASP A 15 -5.49 3.27 12.72
N LEU A 16 -4.44 3.88 13.27
CA LEU A 16 -4.54 5.20 13.89
C LEU A 16 -4.92 6.28 12.86
N LEU A 17 -4.23 6.33 11.72
CA LEU A 17 -4.55 7.27 10.64
C LEU A 17 -5.93 7.03 10.01
N ALA A 18 -6.43 5.79 10.07
CA ALA A 18 -7.77 5.44 9.61
C ALA A 18 -8.89 6.07 10.45
N ARG A 19 -8.63 6.37 11.74
CA ARG A 19 -9.67 6.76 12.71
C ARG A 19 -9.49 8.12 13.38
N SER A 20 -8.28 8.69 13.36
CA SER A 20 -8.00 9.97 14.01
C SER A 20 -7.80 11.07 12.98
N ASP A 21 -8.67 12.09 12.99
CA ASP A 21 -8.49 13.32 12.21
C ASP A 21 -7.42 14.23 12.80
N GLU A 22 -7.25 14.20 14.13
CA GLU A 22 -6.23 14.96 14.85
C GLU A 22 -4.82 14.60 14.40
N GLU A 23 -4.57 13.30 14.14
CA GLU A 23 -3.28 12.85 13.63
C GLU A 23 -2.98 13.40 12.22
N TRP A 24 -4.02 13.61 11.40
CA TRP A 24 -3.83 14.27 10.10
C TRP A 24 -3.50 15.75 10.25
N LEU A 25 -4.12 16.44 11.21
CA LEU A 25 -3.77 17.83 11.53
C LEU A 25 -2.34 17.94 12.07
N ARG A 26 -1.92 17.02 12.94
CA ARG A 26 -0.55 16.95 13.46
C ARG A 26 0.48 16.71 12.35
N LEU A 27 0.12 15.92 11.33
CA LEU A 27 0.99 15.61 10.20
C LEU A 27 0.97 16.67 9.08
N ALA A 28 0.06 17.64 9.11
CA ALA A 28 -0.09 18.67 8.08
C ALA A 28 1.24 19.34 7.66
N PRO A 29 2.19 19.68 8.58
CA PRO A 29 3.47 20.27 8.19
C PRO A 29 4.37 19.35 7.36
N ILE A 30 4.29 18.04 7.59
CA ILE A 30 5.09 17.03 6.88
C ILE A 30 4.40 16.65 5.56
N VAL A 31 3.07 16.57 5.56
CA VAL A 31 2.25 16.37 4.35
C VAL A 31 2.32 17.59 3.42
N ARG A 32 2.63 18.78 3.97
CA ARG A 32 2.70 20.08 3.28
C ARG A 32 1.36 20.43 2.62
N SER A 33 0.28 20.20 3.35
CA SER A 33 -1.07 20.46 2.89
C SER A 33 -1.97 20.84 4.05
N GLU A 34 -3.00 21.65 3.78
CA GLU A 34 -3.94 22.14 4.78
C GLU A 34 -5.38 22.21 4.24
N GLY A 35 -6.33 22.47 5.13
CA GLY A 35 -7.74 22.66 4.78
C GLY A 35 -8.32 21.52 3.92
N LYS A 36 -8.94 21.90 2.78
CA LYS A 36 -9.63 20.95 1.89
C LYS A 36 -8.69 19.96 1.20
N GLU A 37 -7.46 20.38 0.93
CA GLU A 37 -6.47 19.52 0.28
C GLU A 37 -6.03 18.40 1.23
N LEU A 38 -5.72 18.76 2.49
CA LEU A 38 -5.37 17.78 3.53
C LEU A 38 -6.52 16.79 3.77
N ALA A 39 -7.77 17.28 3.81
CA ALA A 39 -8.95 16.42 3.94
C ALA A 39 -9.05 15.43 2.77
N LYS A 40 -8.77 15.88 1.53
CA LYS A 40 -8.80 14.99 0.36
C LYS A 40 -7.70 13.93 0.41
N LEU A 41 -6.48 14.32 0.81
CA LEU A 41 -5.35 13.40 0.98
C LEU A 41 -5.64 12.36 2.05
N ARG A 42 -6.17 12.77 3.20
CA ARG A 42 -6.65 11.87 4.26
C ARG A 42 -7.65 10.86 3.73
N ASP A 43 -8.71 11.33 3.10
CA ASP A 43 -9.81 10.47 2.67
C ASP A 43 -9.33 9.44 1.63
N ARG A 44 -8.47 9.87 0.68
CA ARG A 44 -7.85 8.98 -0.30
C ARG A 44 -6.90 7.98 0.33
N TYR A 45 -6.08 8.40 1.30
CA TYR A 45 -5.20 7.49 2.02
C TYR A 45 -6.01 6.43 2.76
N ARG A 46 -7.09 6.83 3.46
CA ARG A 46 -7.99 5.90 4.17
C ARG A 46 -8.61 4.86 3.25
N GLN A 47 -9.04 5.27 2.06
CA GLN A 47 -9.55 4.36 1.01
C GLN A 47 -8.49 3.38 0.52
N GLY A 48 -7.22 3.78 0.54
CA GLY A 48 -6.09 2.96 0.09
C GLY A 48 -5.50 2.02 1.14
N ILE A 49 -5.98 2.02 2.39
CA ILE A 49 -5.50 1.09 3.41
C ILE A 49 -6.03 -0.32 3.10
N PRO A 50 -5.17 -1.31 2.77
CA PRO A 50 -5.62 -2.66 2.47
C PRO A 50 -6.22 -3.31 3.72
N ARG A 51 -7.36 -3.99 3.55
CA ARG A 51 -8.05 -4.72 4.62
C ARG A 51 -8.15 -6.22 4.37
N ARG A 52 -7.85 -6.67 3.15
CA ARG A 52 -7.92 -8.07 2.75
C ARG A 52 -6.61 -8.81 3.06
N PRO A 53 -6.62 -10.14 3.07
CA PRO A 53 -5.40 -10.94 3.15
C PRO A 53 -4.40 -10.55 2.04
N VAL A 54 -3.11 -10.48 2.39
CA VAL A 54 -2.02 -10.13 1.46
C VAL A 54 -2.00 -11.05 0.24
N ALA A 55 -2.37 -12.32 0.40
CA ALA A 55 -2.45 -13.27 -0.71
C ALA A 55 -3.47 -12.86 -1.78
N GLU A 56 -4.63 -12.34 -1.38
CA GLU A 56 -5.65 -11.85 -2.33
C GLU A 56 -5.18 -10.57 -3.03
N GLU A 57 -4.57 -9.65 -2.29
CA GLU A 57 -3.98 -8.44 -2.87
C GLU A 57 -2.87 -8.78 -3.88
N ALA A 58 -2.04 -9.79 -3.60
CA ALA A 58 -0.98 -10.24 -4.49
C ALA A 58 -1.54 -10.85 -5.80
N VAL A 59 -2.65 -11.61 -5.72
CA VAL A 59 -3.34 -12.14 -6.91
C VAL A 59 -3.85 -11.02 -7.80
N ASP A 60 -4.49 -10.01 -7.21
CA ASP A 60 -5.01 -8.87 -7.97
C ASP A 60 -3.89 -8.00 -8.55
N ALA A 61 -2.79 -7.80 -7.81
CA ALA A 61 -1.60 -7.14 -8.33
C ALA A 61 -0.99 -7.90 -9.53
N GLY A 62 -0.98 -9.24 -9.51
CA GLY A 62 -0.54 -10.04 -10.65
C GLY A 62 -1.44 -9.89 -11.89
N ARG A 63 -2.76 -9.70 -11.70
CA ARG A 63 -3.68 -9.40 -12.80
C ARG A 63 -3.39 -8.02 -13.40
N LEU A 64 -3.19 -7.01 -12.54
CA LEU A 64 -2.82 -5.66 -12.98
C LEU A 64 -1.48 -5.67 -13.73
N TYR A 65 -0.48 -6.40 -13.23
CA TYR A 65 0.83 -6.53 -13.87
C TYR A 65 0.71 -7.03 -15.31
N ARG A 66 -0.09 -8.08 -15.56
CA ARG A 66 -0.32 -8.60 -16.91
C ARG A 66 -0.95 -7.58 -17.85
N VAL A 67 -1.88 -6.76 -17.35
CA VAL A 67 -2.45 -5.65 -18.15
C VAL A 67 -1.37 -4.64 -18.51
N LEU A 68 -0.52 -4.26 -17.56
CA LEU A 68 0.59 -3.35 -17.81
C LEU A 68 1.61 -3.94 -18.79
N ALA A 69 1.96 -5.22 -18.63
CA ALA A 69 2.83 -5.95 -19.56
C ALA A 69 2.27 -5.95 -20.98
N GLY A 70 0.96 -6.15 -21.15
CA GLY A 70 0.29 -6.12 -22.46
C GLY A 70 0.30 -4.73 -23.12
N ILE A 71 0.19 -3.65 -22.34
CA ILE A 71 0.18 -2.28 -22.86
C ILE A 71 1.60 -1.76 -23.13
N GLY A 72 2.51 -1.97 -22.18
CA GLY A 72 3.86 -1.40 -22.19
C GLY A 72 4.94 -2.29 -22.80
N GLY A 73 4.67 -3.60 -22.93
CA GLY A 73 5.61 -4.59 -23.45
C GLY A 73 6.92 -4.65 -22.66
N GLU A 74 7.96 -5.18 -23.32
CA GLU A 74 9.28 -5.39 -22.74
C GLU A 74 9.93 -4.09 -22.20
N LYS A 75 9.60 -2.93 -22.77
CA LYS A 75 10.10 -1.64 -22.26
C LYS A 75 9.61 -1.31 -20.85
N LEU A 76 8.45 -1.83 -20.45
CA LEU A 76 7.86 -1.58 -19.14
C LEU A 76 8.19 -2.68 -18.13
N VAL A 77 8.13 -3.94 -18.56
CA VAL A 77 8.24 -5.10 -17.64
C VAL A 77 9.51 -5.92 -17.83
N GLY A 78 10.36 -5.57 -18.79
CA GLY A 78 11.49 -6.39 -19.19
C GLY A 78 11.04 -7.71 -19.81
N SER A 79 11.87 -8.75 -19.69
CA SER A 79 11.58 -10.08 -20.23
C SER A 79 10.59 -10.91 -19.41
N ALA A 80 10.10 -10.38 -18.29
CA ALA A 80 9.15 -11.07 -17.41
C ALA A 80 7.72 -10.53 -17.63
N PRO A 81 6.84 -11.24 -18.37
CA PRO A 81 5.46 -10.80 -18.58
C PRO A 81 4.55 -11.04 -17.35
N GLU A 82 5.06 -11.73 -16.33
CA GLU A 82 4.36 -12.04 -15.08
C GLU A 82 5.10 -11.42 -13.89
N MET A 83 4.33 -11.05 -12.85
CA MET A 83 4.90 -10.56 -11.60
C MET A 83 5.76 -11.65 -10.94
N ALA A 84 6.98 -11.30 -10.56
CA ALA A 84 7.91 -12.24 -9.96
C ALA A 84 7.35 -12.87 -8.66
N PRO A 85 7.58 -14.17 -8.43
CA PRO A 85 7.22 -14.77 -7.15
C PRO A 85 8.00 -14.12 -6.00
N GLY A 86 7.35 -13.95 -4.85
CA GLY A 86 7.97 -13.32 -3.68
C GLY A 86 8.00 -11.78 -3.70
N THR A 87 7.43 -11.11 -4.72
CA THR A 87 7.23 -9.64 -4.70
C THR A 87 6.41 -9.18 -3.49
N PHE A 88 5.43 -9.97 -3.07
CA PHE A 88 4.67 -9.74 -1.84
C PHE A 88 5.26 -10.56 -0.69
N TRP A 89 5.51 -9.90 0.44
CA TRP A 89 5.99 -10.58 1.65
C TRP A 89 4.87 -11.43 2.25
N GLN A 90 5.09 -12.75 2.29
CA GLN A 90 4.23 -13.69 2.99
C GLN A 90 4.78 -13.86 4.41
N GLU A 91 3.97 -13.62 5.45
CA GLU A 91 4.41 -13.95 6.79
C GLU A 91 4.55 -15.48 6.90
N PRO A 92 5.73 -16.02 7.29
CA PRO A 92 5.88 -17.46 7.44
C PRO A 92 4.83 -17.97 8.42
N SER A 93 4.08 -19.00 8.03
CA SER A 93 3.22 -19.73 8.97
C SER A 93 4.07 -20.17 10.16
N LYS A 94 3.53 -20.00 11.37
CA LYS A 94 4.21 -20.42 12.60
C LYS A 94 4.58 -21.90 12.55
#